data_AF-A0A1V9FUE7-F1
#
_entry.id   AF-A0A1V9FUE7-F1
#
_cell.length_a   1.000
_cell.length_b   1.000
_cell.length_c   1.000
_cell.angle_alpha   90.00
_cell.angle_beta   90.00
_cell.angle_gamma   90.00
#
_symmetry.space_group_name_H-M   'P 1'
#
loop_
_entity.id
_entity.type
_entity.pdbx_description
1 polymer ?
#
loop_
_entity_poly.entity_id
_entity_poly.type
_entity_poly.pdbx_seq_one_letter_code
_entity_poly.pdbx_strand_id
1 'polypeptide(L)'
;MDDRIGKLINAFESNGWVYKGPVDISDWWFTEIFQLSSTWRPVNTNLYLTLLTDPQLLNKKVVWAVGISSSIPGNPGFDFVAKLTLNEISKTSLSEIVNKVNKVVLR
;
A
#
# COMPACT_ATOMS: atom_id res chain seq x y z
N MET A 1 -1.79 5.33 13.98
CA MET A 1 -2.04 4.83 12.62
C MET A 1 -3.54 4.77 12.40
N ASP A 2 -4.05 5.14 11.22
CA ASP A 2 -5.48 5.06 10.93
C ASP A 2 -5.97 3.60 10.90
N ASP A 3 -7.07 3.28 11.59
CA ASP A 3 -7.61 1.92 11.70
C ASP A 3 -7.89 1.27 10.34
N ARG A 4 -8.22 2.07 9.32
CA ARG A 4 -8.50 1.58 7.96
C ARG A 4 -7.24 1.05 7.29
N ILE A 5 -6.10 1.68 7.54
CA ILE A 5 -4.80 1.23 7.06
C ILE A 5 -4.43 -0.09 7.73
N GLY A 6 -4.64 -0.19 9.05
CA GLY A 6 -4.44 -1.44 9.79
C GLY A 6 -5.30 -2.59 9.24
N LYS A 7 -6.58 -2.34 8.95
CA LYS A 7 -7.47 -3.33 8.32
C LYS A 7 -6.98 -3.77 6.94
N LEU A 8 -6.46 -2.84 6.13
CA LEU A 8 -5.89 -3.16 4.82
C LEU A 8 -4.65 -4.05 4.96
N ILE A 9 -3.74 -3.74 5.88
CA ILE A 9 -2.55 -4.57 6.15
C ILE A 9 -2.98 -5.97 6.60
N ASN A 10 -3.89 -6.07 7.57
CA ASN A 10 -4.40 -7.37 8.05
C ASN A 10 -5.06 -8.18 6.92
N ALA A 11 -5.73 -7.53 5.98
CA ALA A 11 -6.31 -8.18 4.81
C ALA A 11 -5.22 -8.75 3.89
N PHE A 12 -4.12 -8.01 3.65
CA PHE A 12 -2.97 -8.55 2.92
C PHE A 12 -2.32 -9.72 3.68
N GLU A 13 -2.13 -9.60 4.99
CA GLU A 13 -1.53 -10.66 5.80
C GLU A 13 -2.35 -11.96 5.78
N SER A 14 -3.68 -11.83 5.84
CA SER A 14 -4.60 -12.96 5.70
C SER A 14 -4.56 -13.63 4.31
N ASN A 15 -3.90 -13.00 3.34
CA ASN A 15 -3.76 -13.47 1.95
C ASN A 15 -2.30 -13.70 1.55
N GLY A 16 -1.48 -14.13 2.52
CA GLY A 16 -0.13 -14.61 2.24
C GLY A 16 0.94 -13.53 2.15
N TRP A 17 0.68 -12.33 2.66
CA TRP A 17 1.71 -11.29 2.82
C TRP A 17 2.20 -11.21 4.27
N VAL A 18 3.38 -10.64 4.48
CA VAL A 18 3.92 -10.37 5.82
C VAL A 18 4.34 -8.92 5.88
N TYR A 19 3.83 -8.18 6.85
CA TYR A 19 4.27 -6.81 7.10
C TYR A 19 5.72 -6.79 7.61
N LYS A 20 6.57 -5.99 6.97
CA LYS A 20 8.01 -5.88 7.28
C LYS A 20 8.38 -4.60 8.03
N GLY A 21 7.44 -3.67 8.20
CA GLY A 21 7.70 -2.38 8.82
C GLY A 21 7.64 -1.21 7.83
N PRO A 22 7.92 0.01 8.32
CA PRO A 22 8.06 1.19 7.48
C PRO A 22 9.38 1.18 6.71
N VAL A 23 9.39 1.83 5.55
CA VAL A 23 10.57 2.08 4.72
C VAL A 23 11.07 3.49 4.99
N ASP A 24 12.38 3.64 5.21
CA ASP A 24 13.02 4.92 5.55
C ASP A 24 13.24 5.81 4.31
N ILE A 25 12.15 6.38 3.80
CA ILE A 25 12.15 7.32 2.68
C ILE A 25 11.16 8.44 2.98
N SER A 26 11.51 9.66 2.58
CA SER A 26 10.65 10.84 2.76
C SER A 26 10.46 11.59 1.45
N ASP A 27 9.26 12.12 1.24
CA ASP A 27 8.94 12.99 0.11
C ASP A 27 7.80 13.97 0.49
N TRP A 28 7.43 14.88 -0.40
CA TRP A 28 6.42 15.91 -0.14
C TRP A 28 4.98 15.41 -0.28
N TRP A 29 4.75 14.33 -1.03
CA TRP A 29 3.44 13.83 -1.44
C TRP A 29 2.99 12.54 -0.72
N PHE A 30 3.78 12.04 0.23
CA PHE A 30 3.39 10.95 1.12
C PHE A 30 3.96 11.13 2.53
N THR A 31 3.38 10.44 3.50
CA THR A 31 3.84 10.48 4.90
C THR A 31 4.77 9.34 5.25
N GLU A 32 4.41 8.13 4.81
CA GLU A 32 5.05 6.90 5.22
C GLU A 32 4.81 5.83 4.14
N ILE A 33 5.73 4.87 4.04
CA ILE A 33 5.61 3.72 3.16
C ILE A 33 5.77 2.47 4.01
N PHE A 34 4.84 1.54 3.89
CA PHE A 34 4.90 0.24 4.53
C PHE A 34 5.32 -0.83 3.54
N GLN A 35 6.25 -1.69 3.92
CA GLN A 35 6.66 -2.84 3.12
C GLN A 35 5.92 -4.10 3.55
N LEU A 36 5.46 -4.85 2.56
CA LEU A 36 4.95 -6.20 2.71
C LEU A 36 5.74 -7.14 1.80
N SER A 37 5.96 -8.38 2.25
CA SER A 37 6.60 -9.42 1.45
C SER A 37 5.69 -10.61 1.28
N SER A 38 5.61 -11.16 0.07
CA SER A 38 4.84 -12.37 -0.22
C SER A 38 5.50 -13.60 0.42
N THR A 39 4.67 -14.38 1.10
CA THR A 39 4.99 -15.74 1.56
C THR A 39 4.57 -16.81 0.53
N TRP A 40 3.68 -16.46 -0.38
CA TRP A 40 3.26 -17.32 -1.49
C TRP A 40 4.14 -17.11 -2.72
N ARG A 41 4.17 -18.10 -3.63
CA ARG A 41 4.96 -17.99 -4.86
C ARG A 41 4.45 -16.83 -5.74
N PRO A 42 5.34 -16.00 -6.33
CA PRO A 42 6.78 -15.92 -6.09
C PRO A 42 7.11 -15.41 -4.67
N VAL A 43 7.92 -16.20 -3.95
CA VAL A 43 8.30 -15.93 -2.56
C VAL A 43 9.23 -14.72 -2.51
N ASN A 44 9.10 -13.89 -1.47
CA ASN A 44 9.85 -12.64 -1.28
C ASN A 44 9.56 -11.53 -2.30
N THR A 45 8.48 -11.63 -3.08
CA THR A 45 7.99 -10.48 -3.84
C THR A 45 7.57 -9.37 -2.89
N ASN A 46 8.02 -8.16 -3.15
CA ASN A 46 7.72 -7.00 -2.30
C ASN A 46 6.52 -6.23 -2.83
N LEU A 47 5.79 -5.66 -1.88
CA LEU A 47 4.70 -4.73 -2.11
C LEU A 47 4.86 -3.57 -1.14
N TYR A 48 4.57 -2.37 -1.62
CA TYR A 48 4.71 -1.14 -0.88
C TYR A 48 3.34 -0.45 -0.79
N LEU A 49 2.94 -0.09 0.44
CA LEU A 49 1.76 0.72 0.70
C LEU A 49 2.23 2.14 1.04
N THR A 50 2.06 3.06 0.11
CA THR A 50 2.40 4.48 0.29
C THR A 50 1.21 5.24 0.81
N LEU A 51 1.35 5.88 1.98
CA LEU A 51 0.32 6.74 2.57
C LEU A 51 0.36 8.12 1.93
N LEU A 52 -0.51 8.33 0.94
CA LEU A 52 -0.57 9.55 0.14
C LEU A 52 -1.20 10.69 0.93
N THR A 53 -0.54 11.84 0.92
CA THR A 53 -1.11 13.10 1.41
C THR A 53 -1.96 13.74 0.32
N ASP A 54 -2.99 14.48 0.72
CA ASP A 54 -3.73 15.30 -0.24
C ASP A 54 -2.83 16.46 -0.70
N PRO A 55 -2.49 16.57 -2.00
CA PRO A 55 -1.62 17.64 -2.48
C PRO A 55 -2.27 19.03 -2.35
N GLN A 56 -3.60 19.12 -2.24
CA GLN A 56 -4.32 20.39 -2.05
C GLN A 56 -4.29 20.84 -0.59
N LEU A 57 -4.17 19.91 0.35
CA LEU A 57 -4.00 20.20 1.76
C LEU A 57 -2.51 20.22 2.07
N LEU A 58 -1.93 21.40 2.26
CA LEU A 58 -0.53 21.58 2.74
C LEU A 58 -0.23 20.84 4.06
N ASN A 59 -1.24 20.27 4.70
CA ASN A 59 -1.10 19.46 5.90
C ASN A 59 -0.71 18.02 5.57
N LYS A 60 0.61 17.76 5.59
CA LYS A 60 1.19 16.42 5.47
C LYS A 60 0.70 15.42 6.52
N LYS A 61 -0.02 15.81 7.58
CA LYS A 61 -0.50 14.87 8.60
C LYS A 61 -1.78 14.13 8.19
N VAL A 62 -2.44 14.57 7.11
CA VAL A 62 -3.70 13.97 6.68
C VAL A 62 -3.44 13.00 5.53
N VAL A 63 -3.50 11.70 5.85
CA VAL A 63 -3.51 10.65 4.83
C VAL A 63 -4.85 10.69 4.13
N TRP A 64 -4.84 10.78 2.80
CA TRP A 64 -6.03 10.82 1.97
C TRP A 64 -6.28 9.51 1.23
N ALA A 65 -5.20 8.87 0.80
CA ALA A 65 -5.25 7.63 0.04
C ALA A 65 -4.05 6.72 0.35
N VAL A 66 -4.17 5.46 -0.04
CA VAL A 66 -3.09 4.48 -0.02
C VAL A 66 -2.80 4.10 -1.47
N GLY A 67 -1.57 4.35 -1.90
CA GLY A 67 -1.04 3.83 -3.15
C GLY A 67 -0.38 2.48 -2.92
N ILE A 68 -0.58 1.53 -3.83
CA ILE A 68 -0.01 0.20 -3.77
C ILE A 68 0.91 0.01 -4.97
N SER A 69 2.16 -0.36 -4.75
CA SER A 69 3.15 -0.56 -5.81
C SER A 69 4.04 -1.78 -5.54
N SER A 70 4.67 -2.32 -6.58
CA SER A 70 5.67 -3.39 -6.48
C SER A 70 7.11 -2.86 -6.33
N SER A 71 7.29 -1.55 -6.51
CA SER A 71 8.56 -0.84 -6.35
C SER A 71 8.36 0.40 -5.51
N ILE A 72 9.46 0.88 -4.93
CA ILE A 72 9.49 2.07 -4.09
C ILE A 72 9.49 3.33 -4.99
N PRO A 73 8.84 4.43 -4.56
CA PRO A 73 8.94 5.70 -5.27
C PRO A 73 10.40 6.16 -5.44
N GLY A 74 10.74 6.63 -6.65
CA GLY A 74 12.11 7.03 -6.99
C GLY A 74 12.91 5.96 -7.73
N ASN A 75 12.45 4.70 -7.74
CA ASN A 75 13.05 3.67 -8.59
C ASN A 75 12.58 3.81 -10.05
N PRO A 76 13.44 3.52 -11.05
CA PRO A 76 13.01 3.42 -12.45
C PRO A 76 11.88 2.40 -12.60
N GLY A 77 10.81 2.79 -13.30
CA GLY A 77 9.63 1.94 -13.49
C GLY A 77 8.68 1.89 -12.29
N PHE A 78 8.79 2.83 -11.35
CA PHE A 78 7.77 3.02 -10.32
C PHE A 78 6.41 3.37 -10.93
N ASP A 79 5.41 2.56 -10.60
CA ASP A 79 4.00 2.85 -10.86
C ASP A 79 3.11 2.23 -9.77
N PHE A 80 1.94 2.81 -9.61
CA PHE A 80 0.93 2.29 -8.70
C PHE A 80 0.09 1.22 -9.39
N VAL A 81 0.12 0.01 -8.84
CA VAL A 81 -0.77 -1.10 -9.20
C VAL A 81 -2.21 -0.76 -8.82
N ALA A 82 -2.40 -0.09 -7.69
CA ALA A 82 -3.70 0.37 -7.24
C ALA A 82 -3.57 1.66 -6.41
N LYS A 83 -4.63 2.48 -6.42
CA LYS A 83 -4.78 3.63 -5.52
C LYS A 83 -6.16 3.56 -4.91
N LEU A 84 -6.24 3.74 -3.60
CA LEU A 84 -7.48 3.63 -2.85
C LEU A 84 -7.56 4.79 -1.87
N THR A 85 -8.60 5.60 -1.97
CA THR A 85 -8.91 6.60 -0.94
C THR A 85 -9.30 5.90 0.36
N LEU A 86 -9.11 6.57 1.49
CA LEU A 86 -9.54 6.01 2.78
C LEU A 86 -11.07 5.76 2.84
N ASN A 87 -11.86 6.48 2.02
CA ASN A 87 -13.29 6.26 1.86
C ASN A 87 -13.59 4.94 1.13
N GLU A 88 -12.84 4.63 0.07
CA GLU A 88 -12.97 3.38 -0.68
C GLU A 88 -12.59 2.15 0.15
N ILE A 89 -11.53 2.25 0.97
CA ILE A 89 -11.12 1.19 1.91
C ILE A 89 -12.26 0.84 2.88
N SER A 90 -13.09 1.82 3.22
CA SER A 90 -14.21 1.63 4.16
C SER A 90 -15.46 1.02 3.50
N LYS A 91 -15.61 1.18 2.17
CA LYS A 91 -16.81 0.78 1.41
C LYS A 91 -16.62 -0.53 0.64
N THR A 92 -15.37 -0.85 0.28
CA THR A 92 -15.04 -1.96 -0.63
C THR A 92 -14.64 -3.20 0.16
N SER A 93 -14.91 -4.38 -0.40
CA SER A 93 -14.37 -5.62 0.12
C SER A 93 -12.84 -5.63 0.00
N LEU A 94 -12.13 -5.64 1.14
CA LEU A 94 -10.66 -5.65 1.15
C LEU A 94 -10.09 -6.91 0.50
N SER A 95 -10.79 -8.04 0.56
CA SER A 95 -10.36 -9.28 -0.10
C SER A 95 -10.38 -9.15 -1.63
N GLU A 96 -11.33 -8.41 -2.20
CA GLU A 96 -11.36 -8.15 -3.65
C GLU A 96 -10.19 -7.28 -4.09
N ILE A 97 -9.84 -6.28 -3.29
CA ILE A 97 -8.67 -5.42 -3.52
C ILE A 97 -7.40 -6.25 -3.52
N VAL A 98 -7.20 -7.06 -2.48
CA VAL A 98 -6.00 -7.91 -2.36
C VAL A 98 -5.93 -8.91 -3.52
N ASN A 99 -7.05 -9.52 -3.91
CA ASN A 99 -7.09 -10.42 -5.06
C ASN A 99 -6.73 -9.73 -6.38
N LYS A 100 -7.21 -8.50 -6.61
CA LYS A 100 -6.83 -7.70 -7.79
C LYS A 100 -5.33 -7.41 -7.81
N VAL A 101 -4.77 -7.01 -6.67
CA VAL A 101 -3.34 -6.72 -6.55
C VAL A 101 -2.50 -7.98 -6.74
N ASN A 102 -2.88 -9.09 -6.11
CA ASN A 102 -2.18 -10.38 -6.26
C ASN A 102 -2.11 -10.83 -7.73
N LYS A 103 -3.19 -10.67 -8.51
CA LYS A 103 -3.20 -11.01 -9.94
C LYS A 103 -2.20 -10.19 -10.76
N VAL A 104 -1.88 -8.97 -10.33
CA VAL A 104 -0.92 -8.10 -11.03
C VAL A 104 0.50 -8.37 -10.56
N VAL A 105 0.70 -8.56 -9.25
CA VAL A 105 2.02 -8.60 -8.60
C VAL A 105 2.60 -10.02 -8.54
N LEU A 106 1.78 -11.04 -8.33
CA LEU A 106 2.20 -12.43 -8.13
C LEU A 106 2.00 -13.31 -9.37
N ARG A 107 2.20 -12.75 -10.57
CA ARG A 107 2.05 -13.49 -11.84
C ARG A 107 2.87 -14.78 -11.90
#